data_AF-A0A5K1D4R1-F1
#
_entry.id   AF-A0A5K1D4R1-F1
#
_cell.length_a   1.000
_cell.length_b   1.000
_cell.length_c   1.000
_cell.angle_alpha   90.00
_cell.angle_beta   90.00
_cell.angle_gamma   90.00
#
_symmetry.space_group_name_H-M   'P 1'
#
loop_
_entity.id
_entity.type
_entity.pdbx_description
1 polymer ?
#
loop_
_entity_poly.entity_id
_entity_poly.type
_entity_poly.pdbx_seq_one_letter_code
_entity_poly.pdbx_strand_id
1 'polypeptide(L)' 'VTFKDPEAAKKACEDATPVINGRRANCNLASLGARRSRAPTPQP' A
#
# COMPACT_ATOMS: atom_id res chain seq x y z
N VAL A 1 5.36 -0.40 -1.12
CA VAL A 1 6.06 0.22 0.02
C VAL A 1 5.47 -0.32 1.30
N THR A 2 6.26 -0.52 2.35
CA THR A 2 5.76 -0.96 3.67
C THR A 2 6.36 -0.05 4.73
N PHE A 3 5.52 0.71 5.43
CA PHE A 3 5.94 1.58 6.51
C PHE A 3 6.06 0.77 7.81
N LYS A 4 7.13 1.02 8.59
CA LYS A 4 7.26 0.43 9.94
C LYS A 4 6.38 1.15 10.96
N ASP A 5 6.22 2.46 10.80
CA ASP A 5 5.47 3.31 11.71
C ASP A 5 4.07 3.63 11.13
N PRO A 6 3.00 3.48 11.94
CA PRO A 6 1.64 3.71 11.47
C PRO A 6 1.34 5.18 11.16
N GLU A 7 1.99 6.14 11.83
CA GLU A 7 1.79 7.57 11.53
C GLU A 7 2.44 7.94 10.20
N ALA A 8 3.60 7.35 9.89
CA ALA A 8 4.23 7.52 8.59
C ALA A 8 3.33 6.99 7.45
N ALA A 9 2.66 5.85 7.66
CA ALA A 9 1.69 5.33 6.70
C ALA A 9 0.49 6.27 6.50
N LYS A 10 -0.01 6.89 7.59
CA LYS A 10 -1.09 7.88 7.51
C LYS A 10 -0.67 9.12 6.73
N LYS A 11 0.50 9.70 7.03
CA LYS A 11 1.03 10.86 6.30
C LYS A 11 1.20 10.58 4.81
N ALA A 12 1.65 9.39 4.46
CA ALA A 12 1.77 8.97 3.06
C ALA A 12 0.41 8.82 2.34
N CYS A 13 -0.68 8.68 3.08
CA CYS A 13 -2.04 8.66 2.53
C CYS A 13 -2.68 10.06 2.45
N GLU A 14 -2.12 11.08 3.12
CA GLU A 14 -2.63 12.46 3.06
C GLU A 14 -2.47 13.06 1.65
N ASP A 15 -1.32 12.81 1.01
CA ASP A 15 -1.13 13.06 -0.41
C ASP A 15 -1.33 11.76 -1.19
N ALA A 16 -2.57 11.50 -1.57
CA ALA A 16 -2.94 10.30 -2.31
C ALA A 16 -2.40 10.27 -3.75
N THR A 17 -1.93 11.39 -4.30
CA THR A 17 -1.45 11.47 -5.69
C THR A 17 -0.11 12.21 -5.85
N PRO A 18 0.97 11.72 -5.22
CA PRO A 18 2.24 12.40 -5.28
C PRO A 18 2.82 12.34 -6.70
N VAL A 19 3.48 13.42 -7.12
CA VAL A 19 4.23 13.45 -8.38
C VAL A 19 5.62 12.85 -8.15
N ILE A 20 5.88 11.69 -8.74
CA ILE A 20 7.17 11.00 -8.67
C ILE A 20 7.77 11.00 -10.07
N ASN A 21 8.96 11.59 -10.23
CA ASN A 21 9.64 11.73 -11.53
C ASN A 21 8.75 12.36 -12.63
N GLY A 22 7.94 13.36 -12.27
CA GLY A 22 7.04 14.05 -13.22
C GLY A 22 5.78 13.28 -13.60
N ARG A 23 5.55 12.07 -13.06
CA ARG A 23 4.32 11.31 -13.23
C ARG A 23 3.52 11.28 -11.94
N ARG A 24 2.20 11.43 -12.02
CA ARG A 24 1.30 11.25 -10.87
C ARG A 24 1.26 9.77 -10.51
N ALA A 25 1.76 9.44 -9.33
CA ALA A 25 1.57 8.14 -8.71
C ALA A 25 0.28 8.15 -7.88
N ASN A 26 -0.17 6.97 -7.45
CA ASN A 26 -1.29 6.83 -6.53
C ASN A 26 -0.84 6.06 -5.28
N CYS A 27 -1.20 6.57 -4.12
CA CYS A 27 -0.92 5.96 -2.82
C CYS A 27 -2.24 5.46 -2.21
N ASN A 28 -2.40 4.14 -2.11
CA ASN A 28 -3.54 3.49 -1.48
C ASN A 28 -3.07 2.41 -0.50
N LEU A 29 -3.87 2.14 0.53
CA LEU A 29 -3.61 1.01 1.43
C LEU A 29 -3.80 -0.30 0.67
N ALA A 30 -2.82 -1.20 0.76
CA ALA A 30 -2.84 -2.50 0.07
C ALA A 30 -4.13 -3.31 0.37
N SER A 31 -4.69 -3.18 1.58
CA SER A 31 -5.94 -3.81 1.98
C SER A 31 -7.15 -3.47 1.11
N LEU A 32 -7.17 -2.31 0.44
CA LEU A 32 -8.26 -1.90 -0.45
C LEU A 32 -8.28 -2.70 -1.76
N GLY A 33 -7.10 -3.10 -2.25
CA GLY A 33 -6.94 -3.91 -3.46
C GLY A 33 -6.60 -5.37 -3.18
N ALA A 34 -6.32 -5.72 -1.93
CA ALA A 34 -6.01 -7.07 -1.51
C ALA A 34 -7.28 -7.93 -1.65
N ARG A 35 -7.45 -8.53 -2.82
CA ARG A 35 -8.10 -9.84 -2.90
C ARG A 35 -7.43 -10.69 -1.82
N ARG A 36 -8.21 -11.20 -0.86
CA ARG A 36 -7.75 -12.22 0.08
C ARG A 36 -7.21 -13.39 -0.74
N SER A 37 -5.93 -13.33 -1.10
CA SER A 37 -5.19 -14.48 -1.59
C SER A 37 -5.19 -15.42 -0.40
N ARG A 38 -6.12 -16.39 -0.45
CA ARG A 38 -6.19 -17.53 0.45
C ARG A 38 -4.75 -17.96 0.71
N ALA A 39 -4.36 -17.94 1.98
CA ALA A 39 -3.01 -18.31 2.40
C ALA A 39 -2.56 -19.55 1.61
N PRO A 40 -1.30 -19.64 1.15
CA PRO A 40 -0.80 -20.88 0.59
C PRO A 40 -0.98 -21.92 1.68
N THR A 41 -1.96 -22.81 1.49
CA THR A 41 -2.13 -24.00 2.31
C THR A 41 -0.77 -24.71 2.28
N PRO A 42 -0.14 -25.01 3.43
CA PRO A 42 1.05 -25.85 3.42
C PRO A 42 0.62 -27.17 2.75
N GLN A 43 1.18 -27.42 1.56
CA GLN A 43 0.97 -28.71 0.89
C GLN A 43 1.72 -29.77 1.69
N PRO A 44 1.12 -30.95 1.91
CA PRO A 44 1.64 -31.97 2.82
C PRO A 44 2.99 -32.54 2.39
#